data_AF-A0A7K5S2T7-F1
#
_entry.id   AF-A0A7K5S2T7-F1
#
_cell.length_a   1.000
_cell.length_b   1.000
_cell.length_c   1.000
_cell.angle_alpha   90.00
_cell.angle_beta   90.00
_cell.angle_gamma   90.00
#
_symmetry.space_group_name_H-M   'P 1'
#
loop_
_entity.id
_entity.type
_entity.pdbx_description
1 polymer ?
#
loop_
_entity_poly.entity_id
_entity_poly.type
_entity_poly.pdbx_seq_one_letter_code
_entity_poly.pdbx_strand_id
1 'polypeptide(L)'
;DSGDSISELQEWRPVVYRKCTDTLWLLLFCLFWAGLMFISGYAVVAGAAERLVLGYDSFGNICGRKNTPVEGANLSGLDMTNKKYVFFLNSCGLEIQSLKISSLSLCVSSCPQEQLNSLEDLQSFARNNGSFLCIYNLNVSNYTLNPRAAQLCPTLPVPPSKSFPLFNRCVPQNPECYSKYASVLISMVNEMDVFHRILSGILAGRDAVIGLSVLALAFSLILVLGFRFIQTLLIHTLIALVVFGLLFISGVLWWLHYDYRNDPSTELETEKENVKFLLGYAIFSTIVTVVLLPLIFVLRKRLQFAVQLFQIVGKIIGRIPFLLFQPLWTFLILIVFWVFWVAVLLSLGTAG
;
A
#
# COMPACT_ATOMS: atom_id res chain seq x y z
N ASP A 1 -5.97 -14.34 67.76
CA ASP A 1 -6.76 -14.62 66.55
C ASP A 1 -7.18 -13.30 65.91
N SER A 2 -6.48 -12.77 64.90
CA SER A 2 -6.19 -13.27 63.55
C SER A 2 -7.41 -13.35 62.64
N GLY A 3 -7.39 -12.54 61.58
CA GLY A 3 -8.28 -12.65 60.42
C GLY A 3 -9.58 -11.88 60.61
N ASP A 4 -10.05 -11.03 59.71
CA ASP A 4 -9.74 -10.94 58.29
C ASP A 4 -10.21 -9.56 57.82
N SER A 5 -9.29 -8.59 57.75
CA SER A 5 -9.54 -7.35 57.01
C SER A 5 -9.35 -7.68 55.53
N ILE A 6 -10.35 -8.33 54.94
CA ILE A 6 -10.44 -8.50 53.49
C ILE A 6 -10.58 -7.10 52.93
N SER A 7 -9.45 -6.56 52.47
CA SER A 7 -9.41 -5.44 51.56
C SER A 7 -10.25 -5.85 50.36
N GLU A 8 -11.46 -5.29 50.27
CA GLU A 8 -12.27 -5.37 49.05
C GLU A 8 -11.40 -4.85 47.91
N LEU A 9 -10.89 -5.80 47.12
CA LEU A 9 -10.41 -5.57 45.78
C LEU A 9 -11.55 -4.85 45.10
N GLN A 10 -11.40 -3.54 44.89
CA GLN A 10 -12.37 -2.72 44.20
C GLN A 10 -12.49 -3.26 42.78
N GLU A 11 -13.42 -4.20 42.63
CA GLU A 11 -13.65 -4.97 41.43
C GLU A 11 -14.12 -3.97 40.38
N TRP A 12 -13.31 -3.80 39.34
CA TRP A 12 -13.57 -2.84 38.28
C TRP A 12 -14.86 -3.25 37.57
N ARG A 13 -16.00 -2.67 37.96
CA ARG A 13 -17.27 -2.85 37.26
C ARG A 13 -17.29 -1.92 36.05
N PRO A 14 -17.15 -2.43 34.81
CA PRO A 14 -17.33 -1.58 33.64
C PRO A 14 -18.73 -0.96 33.70
N VAL A 15 -18.83 0.32 33.34
CA VAL A 15 -20.10 1.07 33.32
C VAL A 15 -21.13 0.25 32.52
N VAL A 16 -22.15 -0.26 33.23
CA VAL A 16 -23.13 -1.25 32.73
C VAL A 16 -24.06 -0.63 31.69
N TYR A 17 -24.23 0.69 31.73
CA TYR A 17 -25.04 1.45 30.77
C TYR A 17 -24.15 2.13 29.72
N ARG A 18 -23.99 1.49 28.57
CA ARG A 18 -23.41 2.13 27.38
C ARG A 18 -24.55 2.67 26.51
N LYS A 19 -24.58 3.98 26.26
CA LYS A 19 -25.38 4.57 25.18
C LYS A 19 -24.54 4.59 23.90
N CYS A 20 -25.17 4.45 22.74
CA CYS A 20 -24.47 4.61 21.46
C CYS A 20 -24.04 6.08 21.31
N THR A 21 -22.74 6.33 21.42
CA THR A 21 -22.18 7.70 21.42
C THR A 21 -22.05 8.29 20.01
N ASP A 22 -22.19 7.48 18.96
CA ASP A 22 -21.83 7.89 17.58
C ASP A 22 -22.95 7.63 16.54
N THR A 23 -24.22 7.89 16.89
CA THR A 23 -25.34 7.67 15.95
C THR A 23 -25.26 8.58 14.72
N LEU A 24 -24.84 9.83 14.90
CA LEU A 24 -24.68 10.79 13.80
C LEU A 24 -23.53 10.38 12.86
N TRP A 25 -22.39 9.98 13.42
CA TRP A 25 -21.24 9.52 12.63
C TRP A 25 -21.52 8.22 11.90
N LEU A 26 -22.25 7.29 12.53
CA LEU A 26 -22.72 6.08 11.87
C LEU A 26 -23.61 6.41 10.66
N LEU A 27 -24.53 7.38 10.81
CA LEU A 27 -25.39 7.83 9.71
C LEU A 27 -24.57 8.44 8.56
N LEU A 28 -23.61 9.31 8.87
CA LEU A 28 -22.71 9.88 7.86
C LEU A 28 -21.89 8.80 7.14
N PHE A 29 -21.39 7.81 7.88
CA PHE A 29 -20.66 6.68 7.31
C PHE A 29 -21.55 5.87 6.35
N CYS A 30 -22.79 5.56 6.75
CA CYS A 30 -23.75 4.88 5.89
C CYS A 30 -24.07 5.69 4.62
N LEU A 31 -24.27 7.01 4.73
CA LEU A 31 -24.49 7.89 3.58
C LEU A 31 -23.28 7.91 2.64
N PHE A 32 -22.06 7.96 3.19
CA PHE A 32 -20.84 7.90 2.39
C PHE A 32 -20.74 6.59 1.60
N TRP A 33 -20.96 5.45 2.24
CA TRP A 33 -20.96 4.15 1.55
C TRP A 33 -22.07 4.04 0.50
N ALA A 34 -23.27 4.54 0.81
CA ALA A 34 -24.36 4.59 -0.16
C ALA A 34 -23.99 5.44 -1.38
N GLY A 35 -23.37 6.61 -1.17
CA GLY A 35 -22.85 7.46 -2.23
C GLY A 35 -21.76 6.78 -3.06
N LEU A 36 -20.82 6.09 -2.41
CA LEU A 36 -19.74 5.36 -3.08
C LEU A 36 -20.29 4.22 -3.96
N MET A 37 -21.23 3.43 -3.42
CA MET A 37 -21.90 2.36 -4.17
C MET A 37 -22.73 2.92 -5.33
N PHE A 38 -23.40 4.06 -5.14
CA PHE A 38 -24.15 4.74 -6.19
C PHE A 38 -23.23 5.20 -7.33
N ILE A 39 -22.14 5.91 -7.03
CA ILE A 39 -21.18 6.38 -8.04
C ILE A 39 -20.54 5.19 -8.75
N SER A 40 -20.17 4.13 -8.02
CA SER A 40 -19.60 2.91 -8.60
C SER A 40 -20.60 2.22 -9.54
N GLY A 41 -21.85 2.04 -9.12
CA GLY A 41 -22.90 1.47 -9.96
C GLY A 41 -23.17 2.32 -11.20
N TYR A 42 -23.25 3.64 -11.05
CA TYR A 42 -23.41 4.56 -12.17
C TYR A 42 -22.24 4.47 -13.15
N ALA A 43 -21.00 4.43 -12.67
CA ALA A 43 -19.81 4.28 -13.52
C ALA A 43 -19.82 2.97 -14.30
N VAL A 44 -20.28 1.86 -13.70
CA VAL A 44 -20.40 0.56 -14.38
C VAL A 44 -21.46 0.61 -15.49
N VAL A 45 -22.63 1.18 -15.20
CA VAL A 45 -23.76 1.22 -16.14
C VAL A 45 -23.54 2.23 -17.26
N ALA A 46 -23.14 3.46 -16.93
CA ALA A 46 -22.97 4.53 -17.91
C ALA A 46 -21.60 4.48 -18.63
N GLY A 47 -20.56 3.95 -17.97
CA GLY A 47 -19.19 3.92 -18.50
C GLY A 47 -18.90 2.79 -19.49
N ALA A 48 -19.90 1.99 -19.88
CA ALA A 48 -19.72 0.82 -20.75
C ALA A 48 -18.60 -0.11 -20.26
N ALA A 49 -18.68 -0.57 -19.00
CA ALA A 49 -17.66 -1.39 -18.35
C ALA A 49 -17.28 -2.67 -19.13
N GLU A 50 -18.18 -3.17 -19.97
CA GLU A 50 -17.92 -4.29 -20.89
C GLU A 50 -16.68 -4.05 -21.78
N ARG A 51 -16.41 -2.80 -22.18
CA ARG A 51 -15.24 -2.44 -22.99
C ARG A 51 -13.91 -2.68 -22.27
N LEU A 52 -13.90 -2.59 -20.93
CA LEU A 52 -12.71 -2.87 -20.11
C LEU A 52 -12.49 -4.37 -19.94
N VAL A 53 -13.58 -5.13 -19.73
CA VAL A 53 -13.53 -6.57 -19.44
C VAL A 53 -13.30 -7.41 -20.71
N LEU A 54 -14.08 -7.15 -21.76
CA LEU A 54 -14.00 -7.89 -23.03
C LEU A 54 -12.95 -7.31 -23.97
N GLY A 55 -12.68 -6.01 -23.87
CA GLY A 55 -11.84 -5.29 -24.82
C GLY A 55 -12.59 -4.88 -26.08
N TYR A 56 -12.01 -3.93 -26.81
CA TYR A 56 -12.54 -3.44 -28.08
C TYR A 56 -11.41 -3.25 -29.09
N ASP A 57 -11.76 -3.31 -30.38
CA ASP A 57 -10.84 -3.04 -31.47
C ASP A 57 -10.72 -1.54 -31.79
N SER A 58 -9.76 -1.14 -32.61
CA SER A 58 -9.57 0.27 -32.98
C SER A 58 -10.73 0.87 -33.80
N PHE A 59 -11.70 0.07 -34.22
CA PHE A 59 -12.88 0.49 -34.98
C PHE A 59 -14.14 0.60 -34.11
N GLY A 60 -14.01 0.37 -32.80
CA GLY A 60 -15.11 0.51 -31.83
C GLY A 60 -15.98 -0.73 -31.66
N ASN A 61 -15.58 -1.89 -32.20
CA ASN A 61 -16.28 -3.15 -31.97
C ASN A 61 -15.80 -3.80 -30.66
N ILE A 62 -16.74 -4.19 -29.82
CA ILE A 62 -16.48 -4.98 -28.60
C ILE A 62 -16.28 -6.45 -29.01
N CYS A 63 -15.22 -7.07 -28.51
CA CYS A 63 -14.91 -8.47 -28.83
C CYS A 63 -15.88 -9.43 -28.12
N GLY A 64 -16.22 -10.55 -28.76
CA GLY A 64 -17.10 -11.59 -28.19
C GLY A 64 -18.60 -11.27 -28.20
N ARG A 65 -19.04 -10.20 -28.86
CA ARG A 65 -20.47 -9.82 -28.97
C ARG A 65 -20.80 -9.27 -30.36
N LYS A 66 -22.09 -9.22 -30.67
CA LYS A 66 -22.62 -8.49 -31.83
C LYS A 66 -22.66 -6.98 -31.54
N ASN A 67 -22.05 -6.18 -32.42
CA ASN A 67 -21.97 -4.72 -32.29
C ASN A 67 -23.01 -4.02 -33.18
N THR A 68 -23.35 -2.79 -32.83
CA THR A 68 -24.16 -1.89 -33.66
C THR A 68 -23.26 -0.92 -34.42
N PRO A 69 -23.60 -0.56 -35.67
CA PRO A 69 -22.80 0.37 -36.46
C PRO A 69 -22.80 1.77 -35.82
N VAL A 70 -21.65 2.44 -35.88
CA VAL A 70 -21.45 3.81 -35.39
C VAL A 70 -21.32 4.74 -36.60
N GLU A 71 -22.07 5.85 -36.59
CA GLU A 71 -22.03 6.84 -37.66
C GLU A 71 -20.60 7.42 -37.83
N GLY A 72 -20.09 7.40 -39.06
CA GLY A 72 -18.75 7.89 -39.39
C GLY A 72 -17.61 6.86 -39.27
N ALA A 73 -17.88 5.61 -38.85
CA ALA A 73 -16.87 4.56 -38.73
C ALA A 73 -17.19 3.34 -39.63
N ASN A 74 -16.53 3.25 -40.79
CA ASN A 74 -16.82 2.24 -41.83
C ASN A 74 -16.62 0.77 -41.43
N LEU A 75 -15.80 0.49 -40.40
CA LEU A 75 -15.49 -0.87 -39.93
C LEU A 75 -16.12 -1.17 -38.56
N SER A 76 -17.07 -0.34 -38.12
CA SER A 76 -17.83 -0.54 -36.88
C SER A 76 -19.11 -1.35 -37.12
N GLY A 77 -19.68 -1.92 -36.05
CA GLY A 77 -20.94 -2.68 -36.12
C GLY A 77 -20.79 -4.11 -36.63
N LEU A 78 -19.58 -4.65 -36.62
CA LEU A 78 -19.30 -6.02 -37.04
C LEU A 78 -19.68 -7.03 -35.95
N ASP A 79 -20.09 -8.23 -36.36
CA ASP A 79 -20.37 -9.32 -35.44
C ASP A 79 -19.06 -9.98 -34.97
N MET A 80 -18.70 -9.72 -33.70
CA MET A 80 -17.49 -10.23 -33.07
C MET A 80 -17.76 -11.40 -32.11
N THR A 81 -18.94 -12.04 -32.18
CA THR A 81 -19.34 -13.10 -31.23
C THR A 81 -18.31 -14.24 -31.14
N ASN A 82 -17.70 -14.63 -32.26
CA ASN A 82 -16.68 -15.69 -32.33
C ASN A 82 -15.24 -15.19 -32.15
N LYS A 83 -15.03 -13.87 -32.01
CA LYS A 83 -13.73 -13.20 -31.91
C LYS A 83 -13.61 -12.58 -30.52
N LYS A 84 -13.21 -13.40 -29.55
CA LYS A 84 -13.26 -13.03 -28.13
C LYS A 84 -12.03 -12.25 -27.66
N TYR A 85 -10.87 -12.42 -28.30
CA TYR A 85 -9.60 -11.89 -27.82
C TYR A 85 -9.20 -10.62 -28.56
N VAL A 86 -8.59 -9.66 -27.87
CA VAL A 86 -7.94 -8.49 -28.48
C VAL A 86 -6.50 -8.80 -28.83
N PHE A 87 -6.11 -8.53 -30.06
CA PHE A 87 -4.74 -8.63 -30.57
C PHE A 87 -4.22 -7.26 -31.00
N PHE A 88 -3.00 -6.92 -30.59
CA PHE A 88 -2.34 -5.67 -30.96
C PHE A 88 -1.35 -5.91 -32.10
N LEU A 89 -1.52 -5.19 -33.22
CA LEU A 89 -0.70 -5.37 -34.43
C LEU A 89 0.80 -5.15 -34.16
N ASN A 90 1.10 -4.24 -33.24
CA ASN A 90 2.45 -3.99 -32.79
C ASN A 90 2.55 -4.27 -31.29
N SER A 91 2.73 -5.55 -30.95
CA SER A 91 2.77 -6.00 -29.58
C SER A 91 4.09 -5.68 -28.85
N CYS A 92 5.21 -5.43 -29.56
CA CYS A 92 6.54 -5.23 -28.94
C CYS A 92 7.24 -3.90 -29.29
N GLY A 93 6.65 -3.10 -30.18
CA GLY A 93 7.15 -1.80 -30.61
C GLY A 93 6.12 -0.70 -30.33
N LEU A 94 5.72 -0.55 -29.06
CA LEU A 94 4.94 0.61 -28.64
C LEU A 94 5.78 1.88 -28.82
N GLU A 95 5.58 2.59 -29.93
CA GLU A 95 6.09 3.94 -30.11
C GLU A 95 5.23 4.90 -29.30
N ILE A 96 5.78 5.39 -28.20
CA ILE A 96 5.15 6.41 -27.36
C ILE A 96 5.43 7.75 -28.01
N GLN A 97 4.55 8.20 -28.89
CA GLN A 97 4.53 9.60 -29.32
C GLN A 97 3.29 10.28 -28.74
N SER A 98 3.50 11.10 -27.70
CA SER A 98 2.51 11.98 -27.06
C SER A 98 1.15 11.33 -26.73
N LEU A 99 1.07 10.63 -25.58
CA LEU A 99 -0.18 10.23 -24.90
C LEU A 99 -1.21 9.45 -25.75
N LYS A 100 -0.81 8.89 -26.90
CA LYS A 100 -1.68 8.11 -27.76
C LYS A 100 -0.93 6.87 -28.22
N ILE A 101 -1.33 5.71 -27.68
CA ILE A 101 -0.83 4.41 -28.14
C ILE A 101 -1.42 4.18 -29.53
N SER A 102 -0.65 4.44 -30.59
CA SER A 102 -1.11 4.26 -31.97
C SER A 102 -0.85 2.85 -32.50
N SER A 103 -1.04 1.81 -31.66
CA SER A 103 -1.05 0.43 -32.16
C SER A 103 -2.48 0.03 -32.47
N LEU A 104 -2.71 -0.40 -33.71
CA LEU A 104 -4.01 -0.90 -34.11
C LEU A 104 -4.32 -2.20 -33.33
N SER A 105 -5.52 -2.29 -32.79
CA SER A 105 -6.04 -3.47 -32.10
C SER A 105 -7.19 -4.09 -32.91
N LEU A 106 -7.25 -5.43 -32.94
CA LEU A 106 -8.27 -6.22 -33.64
C LEU A 106 -8.86 -7.30 -32.73
N CYS A 107 -10.13 -7.64 -32.96
CA CYS A 107 -10.76 -8.80 -32.34
C CYS A 107 -10.42 -10.08 -33.13
N VAL A 108 -9.89 -11.08 -32.43
CA VAL A 108 -9.42 -12.36 -32.97
C VAL A 108 -10.07 -13.53 -32.23
N SER A 109 -10.22 -14.66 -32.92
CA SER A 109 -10.79 -15.88 -32.33
C SER A 109 -9.78 -16.64 -31.49
N SER A 110 -8.50 -16.64 -31.90
CA SER A 110 -7.40 -17.32 -31.23
C SER A 110 -6.10 -16.53 -31.33
N CYS A 111 -5.32 -16.49 -30.25
CA CYS A 111 -3.98 -15.89 -30.21
C CYS A 111 -2.93 -16.81 -30.86
N PRO A 112 -1.96 -16.27 -31.63
CA PRO A 112 -0.89 -17.07 -32.24
C PRO A 112 0.02 -17.66 -31.16
N GLN A 113 0.06 -19.00 -31.04
CA GLN A 113 0.90 -19.71 -30.06
C GLN A 113 2.34 -19.88 -30.53
N GLU A 114 2.57 -19.80 -31.84
CA GLU A 114 3.87 -19.94 -32.49
C GLU A 114 4.28 -18.62 -33.14
N GLN A 115 5.58 -18.44 -33.37
CA GLN A 115 6.11 -17.25 -34.02
C GLN A 115 5.80 -17.29 -35.51
N LEU A 116 5.22 -16.21 -36.04
CA LEU A 116 4.89 -16.07 -37.47
C LEU A 116 5.91 -15.12 -38.10
N ASN A 117 6.70 -15.61 -39.06
CA ASN A 117 7.84 -14.87 -39.61
C ASN A 117 7.52 -14.19 -40.94
N SER A 118 6.52 -14.69 -41.67
CA SER A 118 6.15 -14.23 -43.01
C SER A 118 4.64 -13.94 -43.16
N LEU A 119 4.27 -13.24 -44.24
CA LEU A 119 2.87 -13.04 -44.63
C LEU A 119 2.19 -14.37 -45.01
N GLU A 120 2.96 -15.36 -45.46
CA GLU A 120 2.48 -16.71 -45.78
C GLU A 120 2.07 -17.46 -44.49
N ASP A 121 2.85 -17.30 -43.41
CA ASP A 121 2.52 -17.85 -42.09
C ASP A 121 1.24 -17.22 -41.53
N LEU A 122 1.03 -15.92 -41.74
CA LEU A 122 -0.22 -15.24 -41.38
C LEU A 122 -1.41 -15.76 -42.19
N GLN A 123 -1.20 -16.04 -43.48
CA GLN A 123 -2.23 -16.57 -44.35
C GLN A 123 -2.62 -18.00 -43.96
N SER A 124 -1.63 -18.85 -43.67
CA SER A 124 -1.86 -20.23 -43.22
C SER A 124 -2.54 -20.26 -41.86
N PHE A 125 -2.13 -19.40 -40.92
CA PHE A 125 -2.79 -19.24 -39.62
C PHE A 125 -4.27 -18.85 -39.76
N ALA A 126 -4.57 -17.90 -40.65
CA ALA A 126 -5.96 -17.49 -40.90
C ALA A 126 -6.83 -18.62 -41.47
N ARG A 127 -6.28 -19.44 -42.38
CA ARG A 127 -6.99 -20.58 -42.96
C ARG A 127 -7.16 -21.75 -41.98
N ASN A 128 -6.13 -22.07 -41.22
CA ASN A 128 -6.11 -23.25 -40.36
C ASN A 128 -6.89 -23.02 -39.05
N ASN A 129 -6.69 -21.85 -38.43
CA ASN A 129 -7.27 -21.54 -37.13
C ASN A 129 -8.54 -20.67 -37.22
N GLY A 130 -8.87 -20.15 -38.40
CA GLY A 130 -10.00 -19.22 -38.58
C GLY A 130 -9.83 -17.88 -37.84
N SER A 131 -8.58 -17.51 -37.53
CA SER A 131 -8.25 -16.29 -36.78
C SER A 131 -7.48 -15.31 -37.67
N PHE A 132 -8.01 -14.10 -37.84
CA PHE A 132 -7.51 -13.12 -38.81
C PHE A 132 -6.75 -12.02 -38.07
N LEU A 133 -5.46 -11.86 -38.39
CA LEU A 133 -4.57 -10.91 -37.72
C LEU A 133 -4.40 -9.58 -38.48
N CYS A 134 -4.99 -9.45 -39.66
CA CYS A 134 -4.97 -8.22 -40.47
C CYS A 134 -6.35 -7.52 -40.44
N ILE A 135 -6.39 -6.25 -40.85
CA ILE A 135 -7.62 -5.44 -40.91
C ILE A 135 -8.73 -6.15 -41.69
N TYR A 136 -9.97 -6.05 -41.20
CA TYR A 136 -11.13 -6.79 -41.69
C TYR A 136 -11.47 -6.58 -43.18
N ASN A 137 -11.02 -5.50 -43.81
CA ASN A 137 -11.24 -5.21 -45.24
C ASN A 137 -10.29 -6.00 -46.16
N LEU A 138 -9.30 -6.69 -45.62
CA LEU A 138 -8.33 -7.46 -46.41
C LEU A 138 -8.71 -8.94 -46.42
N ASN A 139 -8.99 -9.48 -47.62
CA ASN A 139 -9.22 -10.91 -47.80
C ASN A 139 -7.92 -11.72 -47.63
N VAL A 140 -8.03 -12.92 -47.06
CA VAL A 140 -6.90 -13.82 -46.80
C VAL A 140 -6.09 -14.15 -48.06
N SER A 141 -6.74 -14.27 -49.22
CA SER A 141 -6.05 -14.50 -50.51
C SER A 141 -5.10 -13.37 -50.89
N ASN A 142 -5.37 -12.14 -50.44
CA ASN A 142 -4.66 -10.94 -50.85
C ASN A 142 -3.54 -10.53 -49.88
N TYR A 143 -3.24 -11.36 -48.86
CA TYR A 143 -2.19 -11.06 -47.89
C TYR A 143 -0.81 -10.96 -48.53
N THR A 144 -0.52 -11.81 -49.53
CA THR A 144 0.76 -11.82 -50.26
C THR A 144 0.73 -11.01 -51.56
N LEU A 145 -0.46 -10.79 -52.12
CA LEU A 145 -0.65 -10.13 -53.41
C LEU A 145 -0.72 -8.59 -53.30
N ASN A 146 -1.15 -8.07 -52.15
CA ASN A 146 -1.34 -6.64 -51.98
C ASN A 146 -0.03 -5.96 -51.51
N PRO A 147 0.55 -5.02 -52.27
CA PRO A 147 1.77 -4.32 -51.86
C PRO A 147 1.58 -3.47 -50.59
N ARG A 148 0.33 -3.15 -50.20
CA ARG A 148 0.01 -2.44 -48.95
C ARG A 148 -0.24 -3.36 -47.76
N ALA A 149 -0.09 -4.68 -47.90
CA ALA A 149 -0.32 -5.63 -46.81
C ALA A 149 0.57 -5.34 -45.59
N ALA A 150 1.79 -4.87 -45.79
CA ALA A 150 2.71 -4.50 -44.72
C ALA A 150 2.19 -3.39 -43.76
N GLN A 151 1.23 -2.56 -44.21
CA GLN A 151 0.61 -1.52 -43.38
C GLN A 151 -0.73 -1.97 -42.75
N LEU A 152 -1.37 -3.00 -43.31
CA LEU A 152 -2.69 -3.49 -42.90
C LEU A 152 -2.62 -4.73 -42.00
N CYS A 153 -1.44 -5.31 -41.87
CA CYS A 153 -1.11 -6.52 -41.10
C CYS A 153 -0.09 -6.20 -40.00
N PRO A 154 0.07 -7.07 -38.99
CA PRO A 154 1.02 -6.86 -37.90
C PRO A 154 2.46 -6.81 -38.42
N THR A 155 3.31 -6.13 -37.66
CA THR A 155 4.76 -6.09 -37.92
C THR A 155 5.34 -7.48 -37.72
N LEU A 156 6.01 -8.00 -38.75
CA LEU A 156 6.68 -9.30 -38.70
C LEU A 156 8.10 -9.16 -38.11
N PRO A 157 8.59 -10.14 -37.35
CA PRO A 157 7.90 -11.37 -36.94
C PRO A 157 6.90 -11.13 -35.80
N VAL A 158 5.75 -11.82 -35.84
CA VAL A 158 4.76 -11.79 -34.75
C VAL A 158 5.22 -12.74 -33.64
N PRO A 159 5.41 -12.27 -32.40
CA PRO A 159 5.84 -13.12 -31.30
C PRO A 159 4.74 -14.11 -30.89
N PRO A 160 5.12 -15.27 -30.32
CA PRO A 160 4.16 -16.19 -29.72
C PRO A 160 3.44 -15.50 -28.56
N SER A 161 2.12 -15.65 -28.49
CA SER A 161 1.25 -14.98 -27.54
C SER A 161 0.21 -15.92 -26.97
N LYS A 162 -0.13 -15.73 -25.69
CA LYS A 162 -1.15 -16.53 -25.00
C LYS A 162 -2.24 -15.62 -24.47
N SER A 163 -3.47 -16.11 -24.44
CA SER A 163 -4.57 -15.42 -23.76
C SER A 163 -4.32 -15.43 -22.25
N PHE A 164 -4.32 -14.26 -21.63
CA PHE A 164 -4.24 -14.18 -20.17
C PHE A 164 -5.60 -14.54 -19.55
N PRO A 165 -5.70 -15.41 -18.53
CA PRO A 165 -7.00 -15.89 -18.03
C PRO A 165 -7.94 -14.80 -17.48
N LEU A 166 -7.39 -13.68 -17.01
CA LEU A 166 -8.14 -12.57 -16.41
C LEU A 166 -8.60 -11.52 -17.42
N PHE A 167 -8.00 -11.45 -18.61
CA PHE A 167 -8.33 -10.45 -19.64
C PHE A 167 -8.31 -11.11 -21.01
N ASN A 168 -9.38 -10.95 -21.81
CA ASN A 168 -9.49 -11.49 -23.16
C ASN A 168 -8.53 -10.80 -24.16
N ARG A 169 -7.23 -10.88 -23.91
CA ARG A 169 -6.17 -10.16 -24.62
C ARG A 169 -5.03 -11.11 -24.90
N CYS A 170 -4.44 -11.01 -26.09
CA CYS A 170 -3.25 -11.77 -26.47
C CYS A 170 -2.02 -11.09 -25.90
N VAL A 171 -1.31 -11.77 -24.99
CA VAL A 171 -0.09 -11.26 -24.36
C VAL A 171 1.13 -12.03 -24.89
N PRO A 172 2.18 -11.34 -25.38
CA PRO A 172 3.42 -11.98 -25.83
C PRO A 172 4.08 -12.81 -24.73
N GLN A 173 4.63 -13.98 -25.06
CA GLN A 173 5.34 -14.86 -24.11
C GLN A 173 6.78 -14.40 -23.85
N ASN A 174 7.37 -13.63 -24.77
CA ASN A 174 8.76 -13.21 -24.65
C ASN A 174 8.94 -12.17 -23.52
N PRO A 175 9.82 -12.42 -22.53
CA PRO A 175 10.00 -11.53 -21.38
C PRO A 175 10.52 -10.14 -21.77
N GLU A 176 11.30 -10.04 -22.85
CA GLU A 176 11.80 -8.77 -23.41
C GLU A 176 10.69 -7.88 -23.99
N CYS A 177 9.59 -8.48 -24.43
CA CYS A 177 8.45 -7.75 -24.97
C CYS A 177 7.54 -7.25 -23.84
N TYR A 178 7.34 -8.06 -22.79
CA TYR A 178 6.58 -7.65 -21.60
C TYR A 178 7.29 -6.54 -20.81
N SER A 179 8.63 -6.54 -20.73
CA SER A 179 9.40 -5.49 -20.05
C SER A 179 9.18 -4.09 -20.66
N LYS A 180 8.84 -4.00 -21.95
CA LYS A 180 8.46 -2.73 -22.59
C LYS A 180 7.09 -2.21 -22.13
N TYR A 181 6.11 -3.08 -21.88
CA TYR A 181 4.85 -2.67 -21.23
C TYR A 181 5.07 -2.22 -19.79
N ALA A 182 6.00 -2.86 -19.07
CA ALA A 182 6.43 -2.37 -17.77
C ALA A 182 7.04 -0.97 -17.90
N SER A 183 7.87 -0.71 -18.92
CA SER A 183 8.39 0.65 -19.18
C SER A 183 7.31 1.67 -19.54
N VAL A 184 6.18 1.27 -20.14
CA VAL A 184 5.01 2.14 -20.41
C VAL A 184 4.26 2.46 -19.11
N LEU A 185 3.99 1.46 -18.28
CA LEU A 185 3.42 1.68 -16.94
C LEU A 185 4.33 2.58 -16.11
N ILE A 186 5.64 2.33 -16.19
CA ILE A 186 6.59 3.16 -15.48
C ILE A 186 6.66 4.55 -16.13
N SER A 187 6.55 4.71 -17.45
CA SER A 187 6.48 6.00 -18.15
C SER A 187 5.24 6.82 -17.74
N MET A 188 4.10 6.14 -17.51
CA MET A 188 2.86 6.74 -17.00
C MET A 188 2.94 7.11 -15.52
N VAL A 189 3.80 6.42 -14.76
CA VAL A 189 4.15 6.72 -13.35
C VAL A 189 5.37 7.66 -13.26
N ASN A 190 6.05 7.94 -14.38
CA ASN A 190 7.37 8.59 -14.49
C ASN A 190 7.35 10.10 -14.35
N GLU A 191 6.29 10.67 -13.79
CA GLU A 191 6.48 11.92 -13.07
C GLU A 191 7.26 11.70 -11.76
N MET A 192 7.49 10.45 -11.33
CA MET A 192 8.16 10.13 -10.07
C MET A 192 9.36 9.18 -10.27
N ASP A 193 10.52 9.72 -10.68
CA ASP A 193 11.85 9.06 -10.79
C ASP A 193 12.21 8.13 -9.60
N VAL A 194 11.61 8.40 -8.45
CA VAL A 194 11.79 7.68 -7.18
C VAL A 194 11.38 6.19 -7.30
N PHE A 195 10.35 5.86 -8.06
CA PHE A 195 9.83 4.48 -8.13
C PHE A 195 10.77 3.51 -8.84
N HIS A 196 11.38 3.93 -9.95
CA HIS A 196 12.35 3.11 -10.68
C HIS A 196 13.55 2.74 -9.81
N ARG A 197 14.06 3.71 -9.05
CA ARG A 197 15.20 3.52 -8.15
C ARG A 197 14.86 2.59 -6.98
N ILE A 198 13.63 2.67 -6.46
CA ILE A 198 13.14 1.76 -5.40
C ILE A 198 12.99 0.33 -5.93
N LEU A 199 12.34 0.14 -7.09
CA LEU A 199 12.06 -1.21 -7.61
C LEU A 199 13.34 -1.95 -8.02
N SER A 200 14.27 -1.25 -8.68
CA SER A 200 15.59 -1.81 -9.01
C SER A 200 16.38 -2.18 -7.75
N GLY A 201 16.32 -1.33 -6.70
CA GLY A 201 16.95 -1.61 -5.41
C GLY A 201 16.34 -2.83 -4.70
N ILE A 202 15.01 -2.98 -4.73
CA ILE A 202 14.30 -4.12 -4.12
C ILE A 202 14.63 -5.42 -4.85
N LEU A 203 14.68 -5.41 -6.18
CA LEU A 203 14.98 -6.61 -6.99
C LEU A 203 16.44 -7.07 -6.81
N ALA A 204 17.38 -6.14 -6.75
CA ALA A 204 18.79 -6.45 -6.49
C ALA A 204 19.04 -6.98 -5.07
N GLY A 205 18.26 -6.51 -4.09
CA GLY A 205 18.41 -6.85 -2.67
C GLY A 205 17.39 -7.86 -2.14
N ARG A 206 16.69 -8.61 -2.99
CA ARG A 206 15.50 -9.40 -2.59
C ARG A 206 15.74 -10.32 -1.37
N ASP A 207 16.91 -10.96 -1.31
CA ASP A 207 17.23 -11.93 -0.25
C ASP A 207 17.52 -11.19 1.08
N ALA A 208 18.14 -10.02 1.01
CA ALA A 208 18.37 -9.15 2.16
C ALA A 208 17.07 -8.52 2.67
N VAL A 209 16.16 -8.11 1.79
CA VAL A 209 14.84 -7.55 2.16
C VAL A 209 14.00 -8.60 2.89
N ILE A 210 13.95 -9.84 2.37
CA ILE A 210 13.24 -10.94 3.03
C ILE A 210 13.87 -11.26 4.38
N GLY A 211 15.21 -11.33 4.44
CA GLY A 211 15.95 -11.56 5.69
C GLY A 211 15.66 -10.49 6.75
N LEU A 212 15.71 -9.21 6.39
CA LEU A 212 15.41 -8.10 7.29
C LEU A 212 13.95 -8.09 7.74
N SER A 213 13.01 -8.49 6.87
CA SER A 213 11.59 -8.57 7.19
C SER A 213 11.30 -9.66 8.22
N VAL A 214 11.90 -10.84 8.05
CA VAL A 214 11.79 -11.95 9.03
C VAL A 214 12.46 -11.56 10.35
N LEU A 215 13.62 -10.92 10.29
CA LEU A 215 14.32 -10.42 11.47
C LEU A 215 13.49 -9.37 12.23
N ALA A 216 12.85 -8.44 11.51
CA ALA A 216 11.95 -7.45 12.09
C ALA A 216 10.72 -8.11 12.74
N LEU A 217 10.14 -9.13 12.11
CA LEU A 217 9.07 -9.94 12.68
C LEU A 217 9.51 -10.62 13.97
N ALA A 218 10.68 -11.26 13.97
CA ALA A 218 11.25 -11.89 15.16
C ALA A 218 11.47 -10.88 16.29
N PHE A 219 12.09 -9.72 16.00
CA PHE A 219 12.25 -8.65 16.99
C PHE A 219 10.92 -8.10 17.48
N SER A 220 9.92 -7.94 16.63
CA SER A 220 8.59 -7.47 17.05
C SER A 220 7.93 -8.44 18.03
N LEU A 221 8.05 -9.74 17.80
CA LEU A 221 7.53 -10.78 18.71
C LEU A 221 8.31 -10.80 20.02
N ILE A 222 9.64 -10.71 19.96
CA ILE A 222 10.51 -10.63 21.14
C ILE A 222 10.20 -9.37 21.96
N LEU A 223 9.98 -8.22 21.31
CA LEU A 223 9.59 -6.98 21.99
C LEU A 223 8.20 -7.11 22.62
N VAL A 224 7.21 -7.65 21.93
CA VAL A 224 5.85 -7.84 22.49
C VAL A 224 5.87 -8.79 23.69
N LEU A 225 6.66 -9.86 23.64
CA LEU A 225 6.80 -10.82 24.75
C LEU A 225 7.64 -10.24 25.90
N GLY A 226 8.77 -9.60 25.56
CA GLY A 226 9.69 -8.99 26.51
C GLY A 226 9.06 -7.80 27.24
N PHE A 227 8.29 -6.96 26.54
CA PHE A 227 7.60 -5.81 27.12
C PHE A 227 6.64 -6.22 28.24
N ARG A 228 5.98 -7.39 28.15
CA ARG A 228 5.12 -7.89 29.24
C ARG A 228 5.86 -8.05 30.57
N PHE A 229 7.14 -8.46 30.53
CA PHE A 229 7.94 -8.70 31.73
C PHE A 229 8.75 -7.46 32.12
N ILE A 230 9.29 -6.77 31.12
CA ILE A 230 10.18 -5.62 31.26
C ILE A 230 9.41 -4.36 31.66
N GLN A 231 8.15 -4.16 31.26
CA GLN A 231 7.38 -2.95 31.61
C GLN A 231 7.36 -2.67 33.11
N THR A 232 7.17 -3.71 33.93
CA THR A 232 7.10 -3.54 35.39
C THR A 232 8.46 -3.09 35.94
N LEU A 233 9.56 -3.70 35.48
CA LEU A 233 10.91 -3.32 35.89
C LEU A 233 11.30 -1.93 35.36
N LEU A 234 11.03 -1.67 34.07
CA LEU A 234 11.37 -0.43 33.37
C LEU A 234 10.67 0.79 33.97
N ILE A 235 9.42 0.65 34.41
CA ILE A 235 8.70 1.73 35.11
C ILE A 235 9.36 2.03 36.47
N HIS A 236 9.73 1.01 37.24
CA HIS A 236 10.35 1.22 38.56
C HIS A 236 11.76 1.80 38.44
N THR A 237 12.56 1.33 37.48
CA THR A 237 13.91 1.87 37.25
C THR A 237 13.86 3.30 36.73
N LEU A 238 12.93 3.63 35.83
CA LEU A 238 12.75 4.99 35.33
C LEU A 238 12.33 5.98 36.43
N ILE A 239 11.38 5.58 37.30
CA ILE A 239 10.96 6.43 38.42
C ILE A 239 12.13 6.63 39.40
N ALA A 240 12.87 5.58 39.72
CA ALA A 240 14.04 5.68 40.61
C ALA A 240 15.11 6.63 40.03
N LEU A 241 15.39 6.51 38.73
CA LEU A 241 16.33 7.38 38.03
C LEU A 241 15.90 8.85 38.05
N VAL A 242 14.63 9.14 37.77
CA VAL A 242 14.10 10.52 37.77
C VAL A 242 14.15 11.11 39.17
N VAL A 243 13.74 10.37 40.20
CA VAL A 243 13.79 10.84 41.59
C VAL A 243 15.23 11.11 42.03
N PHE A 244 16.14 10.18 41.75
CA PHE A 244 17.55 10.35 42.09
C PHE A 244 18.18 11.54 41.33
N GLY A 245 17.88 11.68 40.05
CA GLY A 245 18.36 12.80 39.22
C GLY A 245 17.89 14.15 39.73
N LEU A 246 16.62 14.29 40.11
CA LEU A 246 16.08 15.53 40.69
C LEU A 246 16.76 15.90 42.01
N LEU A 247 16.91 14.92 42.92
CA LEU A 247 17.59 15.14 44.19
C LEU A 247 19.08 15.47 44.01
N PHE A 248 19.75 14.77 43.08
CA PHE A 248 21.16 15.00 42.77
C PHE A 248 21.40 16.39 42.18
N ILE A 249 20.63 16.80 41.17
CA ILE A 249 20.77 18.12 40.54
C ILE A 249 20.49 19.23 41.57
N SER A 250 19.43 19.09 42.36
CA SER A 250 19.15 20.07 43.43
C SER A 250 20.26 20.11 44.48
N GLY A 251 20.80 18.96 44.88
CA GLY A 251 21.88 18.88 45.87
C GLY A 251 23.19 19.50 45.37
N VAL A 252 23.59 19.22 44.13
CA VAL A 252 24.81 19.77 43.52
C VAL A 252 24.70 21.29 43.35
N LEU A 253 23.54 21.82 42.92
CA LEU A 253 23.34 23.27 42.78
C LEU A 253 23.43 24.00 44.12
N TRP A 254 22.90 23.43 45.20
CA TRP A 254 23.04 23.99 46.55
C TRP A 254 24.46 23.89 47.09
N TRP A 255 25.15 22.78 46.83
CA TRP A 255 26.54 22.61 47.21
C TRP A 255 27.45 23.62 46.50
N LEU A 256 27.29 23.78 45.19
CA LEU A 256 28.01 24.79 44.40
C LEU A 256 27.71 26.22 44.86
N HIS A 257 26.45 26.50 45.25
CA HIS A 257 26.11 27.82 45.80
C HIS A 257 26.79 28.08 47.15
N TYR A 258 26.85 27.06 48.01
CA TYR A 258 27.52 27.16 49.31
C TYR A 258 29.02 27.36 49.15
N ASP A 259 29.65 26.59 48.26
CA ASP A 259 31.09 26.63 48.00
C ASP A 259 31.51 28.02 47.48
N TYR A 260 30.86 28.49 46.42
CA TYR A 260 31.18 29.77 45.80
C TYR A 260 30.85 30.97 46.68
N ARG A 261 29.85 30.85 47.58
CA ARG A 261 29.51 31.90 48.54
C ARG A 261 30.57 32.03 49.65
N ASN A 262 31.27 30.96 49.98
CA ASN A 262 32.23 30.91 51.08
C ASN A 262 33.69 31.04 50.62
N ASP A 263 33.96 31.06 49.31
CA ASP A 263 35.30 31.27 48.78
C ASP A 263 35.70 32.76 48.89
N PRO A 264 36.74 33.10 49.68
CA PRO A 264 37.17 34.49 49.92
C PRO A 264 37.80 35.17 48.70
N SER A 265 38.02 34.45 47.59
CA SER A 265 38.63 34.96 46.35
C SER A 265 37.66 35.66 45.37
N THR A 266 36.36 35.70 45.69
CA THR A 266 35.29 36.28 44.84
C THR A 266 35.22 37.82 44.88
N GLU A 267 36.28 38.51 44.47
CA GLU A 267 36.33 39.98 44.43
C GLU A 267 35.76 40.61 43.14
N LEU A 268 35.66 39.87 42.03
CA LEU A 268 35.26 40.39 40.72
C LEU A 268 33.72 40.54 40.57
N GLU A 269 33.24 41.66 40.00
CA GLU A 269 31.78 41.92 39.85
C GLU A 269 31.05 40.86 39.02
N THR A 270 31.71 40.30 37.99
CA THR A 270 31.15 39.24 37.13
C THR A 270 30.93 37.93 37.89
N GLU A 271 31.76 37.62 38.88
CA GLU A 271 31.62 36.45 39.73
C GLU A 271 30.44 36.58 40.70
N LYS A 272 30.21 37.79 41.22
CA LYS A 272 29.04 38.09 42.07
C LYS A 272 27.71 38.00 41.33
N GLU A 273 27.68 38.39 40.05
CA GLU A 273 26.50 38.19 39.21
C GLU A 273 26.23 36.70 38.97
N ASN A 274 27.27 35.92 38.69
CA ASN A 274 27.15 34.47 38.52
C ASN A 274 26.59 33.77 39.77
N VAL A 275 26.95 34.20 40.98
CA VAL A 275 26.38 33.68 42.24
C VAL A 275 24.88 33.95 42.35
N LYS A 276 24.44 35.15 41.95
CA LYS A 276 23.01 35.51 41.96
C LYS A 276 22.22 34.65 40.97
N PHE A 277 22.77 34.40 39.78
CA PHE A 277 22.17 33.47 38.82
C PHE A 277 22.15 32.03 39.34
N LEU A 278 23.23 31.56 39.98
CA LEU A 278 23.31 30.22 40.57
C LEU A 278 22.28 30.03 41.70
N LEU A 279 22.08 31.04 42.54
CA LEU A 279 21.00 31.06 43.53
C LEU A 279 19.62 30.97 42.86
N GLY A 280 19.41 31.72 41.77
CA GLY A 280 18.18 31.64 40.97
C GLY A 280 17.91 30.22 40.44
N TYR A 281 18.93 29.57 39.87
CA TYR A 281 18.82 28.19 39.39
C TYR A 281 18.59 27.18 40.51
N ALA A 282 19.23 27.36 41.68
CA ALA A 282 19.03 26.49 42.84
C ALA A 282 17.60 26.59 43.39
N ILE A 283 17.04 27.80 43.50
CA ILE A 283 15.64 28.04 43.93
C ILE A 283 14.67 27.47 42.89
N PHE A 284 14.94 27.66 41.61
CA PHE A 284 14.09 27.11 40.54
C PHE A 284 14.08 25.58 40.56
N SER A 285 15.25 24.95 40.66
CA SER A 285 15.40 23.49 40.73
C SER A 285 14.71 22.88 41.95
N THR A 286 14.76 23.53 43.12
CA THR A 286 14.02 23.07 44.30
C THR A 286 12.51 23.19 44.14
N ILE A 287 11.99 24.28 43.57
CA ILE A 287 10.55 24.42 43.29
C ILE A 287 10.09 23.30 42.36
N VAL A 288 10.81 23.07 41.26
CA VAL A 288 10.51 21.99 40.31
C VAL A 288 10.53 20.62 41.01
N THR A 289 11.53 20.36 41.84
CA THR A 289 11.65 19.10 42.59
C THR A 289 10.49 18.91 43.59
N VAL A 290 10.11 19.96 44.33
CA VAL A 290 9.01 19.94 45.30
C VAL A 290 7.64 19.79 44.62
N VAL A 291 7.46 20.25 43.39
CA VAL A 291 6.23 20.03 42.62
C VAL A 291 6.19 18.64 41.99
N LEU A 292 7.30 18.20 41.39
CA LEU A 292 7.36 16.93 40.67
C LEU A 292 7.36 15.70 41.61
N LEU A 293 7.98 15.77 42.80
CA LEU A 293 8.01 14.62 43.72
C LEU A 293 6.62 14.19 44.22
N PRO A 294 5.73 15.09 44.71
CA PRO A 294 4.36 14.75 45.05
C PRO A 294 3.55 14.27 43.84
N LEU A 295 3.75 14.89 42.66
CA LEU A 295 3.09 14.44 41.43
C LEU A 295 3.49 13.00 41.09
N ILE A 296 4.78 12.66 41.12
CA ILE A 296 5.30 11.30 40.92
C ILE A 296 4.73 10.35 41.98
N PHE A 297 4.66 10.77 43.24
CA PHE A 297 4.11 9.96 44.33
C PHE A 297 2.61 9.65 44.15
N VAL A 298 1.81 10.63 43.74
CA VAL A 298 0.39 10.45 43.42
C VAL A 298 0.23 9.56 42.19
N LEU A 299 1.02 9.79 41.15
CA LEU A 299 1.02 8.99 39.92
C LEU A 299 1.47 7.54 40.16
N ARG A 300 2.30 7.27 41.18
CA ARG A 300 2.69 5.91 41.58
C ARG A 300 1.49 5.03 41.91
N LYS A 301 0.44 5.58 42.55
CA LYS A 301 -0.80 4.83 42.82
C LYS A 301 -1.56 4.51 41.52
N ARG A 302 -1.55 5.42 40.55
CA ARG A 302 -2.17 5.22 39.21
C ARG A 302 -1.38 4.21 38.36
N LEU A 303 -0.06 4.17 38.50
CA LEU A 303 0.83 3.23 37.79
C LEU A 303 0.57 1.78 38.19
N GLN A 304 0.30 1.50 39.47
CA GLN A 304 -0.11 0.16 39.92
C GLN A 304 -1.41 -0.30 39.23
N PHE A 305 -2.38 0.60 39.10
CA PHE A 305 -3.61 0.34 38.38
C PHE A 305 -3.39 0.09 36.87
N ALA A 306 -2.52 0.88 36.24
CA ALA A 306 -2.15 0.67 34.84
C ALA A 306 -1.45 -0.69 34.62
N VAL A 307 -0.54 -1.09 35.52
CA VAL A 307 0.13 -2.41 35.46
C VAL A 307 -0.88 -3.55 35.60
N GLN A 308 -1.85 -3.45 36.52
CA GLN A 308 -2.93 -4.42 36.65
C GLN A 308 -3.78 -4.50 35.37
N LEU A 309 -4.11 -3.35 34.76
CA LEU A 309 -4.80 -3.31 33.48
C LEU A 309 -4.00 -4.04 32.39
N PHE A 310 -2.69 -3.80 32.28
CA PHE A 310 -1.83 -4.49 31.32
C PHE A 310 -1.72 -6.00 31.58
N GLN A 311 -1.68 -6.43 32.84
CA GLN A 311 -1.72 -7.86 33.20
C GLN A 311 -3.05 -8.51 32.79
N ILE A 312 -4.17 -7.82 33.02
CA ILE A 312 -5.50 -8.26 32.61
C ILE A 312 -5.60 -8.32 31.07
N VAL A 313 -5.15 -7.29 30.36
CA VAL A 313 -5.07 -7.28 28.89
C VAL A 313 -4.19 -8.45 28.41
N GLY A 314 -3.07 -8.72 29.08
CA GLY A 314 -2.20 -9.85 28.77
C GLY A 314 -2.89 -11.21 28.91
N LYS A 315 -3.72 -11.38 29.96
CA LYS A 315 -4.53 -12.57 30.20
C LYS A 315 -5.69 -12.71 29.19
N ILE A 316 -6.31 -11.59 28.80
CA ILE A 316 -7.37 -11.56 27.78
C ILE A 316 -6.81 -11.90 26.40
N ILE A 317 -5.66 -11.34 26.01
CA ILE A 317 -4.98 -11.67 24.75
C ILE A 317 -4.62 -13.16 24.70
N GLY A 318 -4.23 -13.76 25.84
CA GLY A 318 -4.00 -15.20 25.94
C GLY A 318 -5.27 -16.05 25.75
N ARG A 319 -6.45 -15.52 26.10
CA ARG A 319 -7.76 -16.18 25.90
C ARG A 319 -8.36 -15.93 24.52
N ILE A 320 -8.02 -14.82 23.87
CA ILE A 320 -8.54 -14.41 22.56
C ILE A 320 -7.35 -14.24 21.60
N PRO A 321 -6.67 -15.34 21.21
CA PRO A 321 -5.48 -15.28 20.37
C PRO A 321 -5.78 -14.68 18.98
N PHE A 322 -7.03 -14.73 18.53
CA PHE A 322 -7.48 -14.13 17.27
C PHE A 322 -7.25 -12.61 17.17
N LEU A 323 -7.13 -11.88 18.28
CA LEU A 323 -6.76 -10.46 18.27
C LEU A 323 -5.34 -10.23 17.72
N LEU A 324 -4.43 -11.19 17.90
CA LEU A 324 -3.07 -11.10 17.33
C LEU A 324 -3.05 -11.33 15.82
N PHE A 325 -4.10 -11.93 15.25
CA PHE A 325 -4.25 -12.14 13.81
C PHE A 325 -4.85 -10.92 13.08
N GLN A 326 -5.37 -9.93 13.81
CA GLN A 326 -5.90 -8.70 13.24
C GLN A 326 -4.91 -7.99 12.28
N PRO A 327 -3.63 -7.75 12.63
CA PRO A 327 -2.66 -7.17 11.69
C PRO A 327 -2.43 -8.00 10.43
N LEU A 328 -2.46 -9.33 10.52
CA LEU A 328 -2.32 -10.22 9.36
C LEU A 328 -3.54 -10.13 8.43
N TRP A 329 -4.74 -10.10 9.01
CA TRP A 329 -5.97 -9.93 8.24
C TRP A 329 -6.01 -8.57 7.54
N THR A 330 -5.58 -7.50 8.20
CA THR A 330 -5.47 -6.18 7.55
C THR A 330 -4.44 -6.18 6.42
N PHE A 331 -3.31 -6.85 6.59
CA PHE A 331 -2.29 -6.97 5.55
C PHE A 331 -2.82 -7.75 4.33
N LEU A 332 -3.54 -8.84 4.56
CA LEU A 332 -4.18 -9.61 3.49
C LEU A 332 -5.18 -8.76 2.70
N ILE A 333 -6.05 -8.00 3.38
CA ILE A 333 -7.00 -7.10 2.73
C ILE A 333 -6.26 -6.05 1.89
N LEU A 334 -5.18 -5.47 2.43
CA LEU A 334 -4.38 -4.47 1.72
C LEU A 334 -3.69 -5.06 0.48
N ILE A 335 -3.18 -6.29 0.54
CA ILE A 335 -2.64 -6.99 -0.64
C ILE A 335 -3.73 -7.18 -1.70
N VAL A 336 -4.89 -7.71 -1.30
CA VAL A 336 -6.00 -7.92 -2.25
C VAL A 336 -6.43 -6.61 -2.88
N PHE A 337 -6.53 -5.53 -2.10
CA PHE A 337 -6.82 -4.19 -2.58
C PHE A 337 -5.74 -3.68 -3.55
N TRP A 338 -4.46 -3.89 -3.24
CA TRP A 338 -3.35 -3.51 -4.12
C TRP A 338 -3.39 -4.30 -5.43
N VAL A 339 -3.59 -5.62 -5.39
CA VAL A 339 -3.73 -6.47 -6.59
C VAL A 339 -4.91 -6.02 -7.43
N PHE A 340 -6.06 -5.73 -6.81
CA PHE A 340 -7.23 -5.19 -7.50
C PHE A 340 -6.91 -3.87 -8.20
N TRP A 341 -6.24 -2.93 -7.52
CA TRP A 341 -5.82 -1.66 -8.13
C TRP A 341 -4.85 -1.84 -9.29
N VAL A 342 -3.86 -2.72 -9.14
CA VAL A 342 -2.92 -3.04 -10.22
C VAL A 342 -3.65 -3.65 -11.41
N ALA A 343 -4.58 -4.57 -11.19
CA ALA A 343 -5.40 -5.16 -12.25
C ALA A 343 -6.26 -4.11 -12.97
N VAL A 344 -6.86 -3.18 -12.23
CA VAL A 344 -7.62 -2.06 -12.79
C VAL A 344 -6.70 -1.13 -13.60
N LEU A 345 -5.56 -0.73 -13.07
CA LEU A 345 -4.58 0.12 -13.79
C LEU A 345 -4.06 -0.56 -15.06
N LEU A 346 -3.76 -1.86 -15.01
CA LEU A 346 -3.38 -2.64 -16.18
C LEU A 346 -4.51 -2.69 -17.21
N SER A 347 -5.75 -2.89 -16.77
CA SER A 347 -6.91 -2.90 -17.67
C SER A 347 -7.14 -1.55 -18.33
N LEU A 348 -6.91 -0.46 -17.62
CA LEU A 348 -7.01 0.91 -18.13
C LEU A 348 -5.87 1.21 -19.11
N GLY A 349 -4.62 0.98 -18.72
CA GLY A 349 -3.45 1.26 -19.57
C GLY A 349 -3.37 0.37 -20.82
N THR A 350 -4.04 -0.78 -20.82
CA THR A 350 -4.17 -1.61 -22.02
C THR A 350 -5.43 -1.28 -22.83
N ALA A 351 -6.42 -0.57 -22.28
CA ALA A 351 -7.65 -0.22 -22.98
C ALA A 351 -7.48 0.96 -23.96
N GLY A 352 -6.44 1.78 -23.85
CA GLY A 352 -6.14 2.84 -24.83
C GLY A 352 -5.16 3.87 -24.32
#